data_AF-A0A7S2GAS1-F1
#
_entry.id   AF-A0A7S2GAS1-F1
#
_cell.length_a   1.000
_cell.length_b   1.000
_cell.length_c   1.000
_cell.angle_alpha   90.00
_cell.angle_beta   90.00
_cell.angle_gamma   90.00
#
_symmetry.space_group_name_H-M   'P 1'
#
loop_
_entity.id
_entity.type
_entity.pdbx_description
1 polymer ?
#
loop_
_entity_poly.entity_id
_entity_poly.type
_entity_poly.pdbx_seq_one_letter_code
_entity_poly.pdbx_strand_id
1 'polypeptide(L)'
;RMCGMLGCERTALEVAKLLYYLDPYRDPMSTLLHVDRYALASGQFQFLLDLQRMRIPLVGVERWDHVSGDDAAATEIRGQDLSRVSGSADADAEPVLNSALPSMSLSLALARFLSEPKDDPDSWMRQALLWYPHMLKPLLEECGVDTLGRRASEDERDWQPLFVQAEEASRMSREIDTDALVARLTAIHAKQNKAFWKRDDVLVWLYRVAQTTFSSEASTLAKTASDATFRLRRVARRYSQVQLTDFESQYPQLPPDMDILDPALLAPGMAPHLAHNARMQRQQAQAQEQWRQEAQHGFDPGDFLPDEFVEAHTRGGGG
;
A
#
# COMPACT_ATOMS: atom_id res chain seq x y z
N ARG A 1 -2.82 7.07 1.10
CA ARG A 1 -3.85 6.54 0.17
C ARG A 1 -4.93 7.58 -0.18
N MET A 2 -5.52 8.28 0.80
CA MET A 2 -6.61 9.25 0.55
C MET A 2 -6.29 10.37 -0.47
N CYS A 3 -5.09 10.95 -0.47
CA CYS A 3 -4.77 12.06 -1.39
C CYS A 3 -4.72 11.65 -2.88
N GLY A 4 -4.35 10.40 -3.20
CA GLY A 4 -4.22 9.95 -4.59
C GLY A 4 -5.55 9.61 -5.26
N MET A 5 -6.60 9.40 -4.47
CA MET A 5 -7.94 9.06 -4.94
C MET A 5 -8.78 10.30 -5.31
N LEU A 6 -8.33 11.50 -4.91
CA LEU A 6 -8.98 12.79 -5.22
C LEU A 6 -8.42 13.48 -6.48
N GLY A 7 -7.65 12.76 -7.32
CA GLY A 7 -7.00 13.36 -8.50
C GLY A 7 -5.87 14.33 -8.14
N CYS A 8 -5.30 14.19 -6.94
CA CYS A 8 -4.16 14.97 -6.47
C CYS A 8 -2.89 14.10 -6.45
N GLU A 9 -2.51 13.53 -7.60
CA GLU A 9 -1.41 12.56 -7.68
C GLU A 9 -0.07 13.17 -7.27
N ARG A 10 0.13 14.47 -7.52
CA ARG A 10 1.33 15.19 -7.07
C ARG A 10 1.42 15.29 -5.55
N THR A 11 0.33 15.63 -4.87
CA THR A 11 0.31 15.67 -3.39
C THR A 11 0.48 14.27 -2.81
N ALA A 12 -0.17 13.27 -3.42
CA ALA A 12 -0.01 11.88 -3.03
C ALA A 12 1.44 11.40 -3.16
N LEU A 13 2.14 11.81 -4.22
CA LEU A 13 3.55 11.53 -4.40
C LEU A 13 4.40 12.15 -3.29
N GLU A 14 4.21 13.43 -2.96
CA GLU A 14 5.00 14.07 -1.90
C GLU A 14 4.78 13.41 -0.53
N VAL A 15 3.54 13.02 -0.21
CA VAL A 15 3.25 12.25 1.00
C VAL A 15 3.92 10.86 0.96
N ALA A 16 3.88 10.17 -0.19
CA ALA A 16 4.54 8.88 -0.35
C ALA A 16 6.07 9.00 -0.22
N LYS A 17 6.68 10.06 -0.76
CA LYS A 17 8.11 10.36 -0.56
C LYS A 17 8.42 10.55 0.92
N LEU A 18 7.64 11.37 1.62
CA LEU A 18 7.83 11.59 3.06
C LEU A 18 7.77 10.27 3.84
N LEU A 19 6.74 9.45 3.59
CA LEU A 19 6.61 8.12 4.22
C LEU A 19 7.82 7.24 3.91
N TYR A 20 8.25 7.17 2.65
CA TYR A 20 9.40 6.38 2.25
C TYR A 20 10.69 6.83 2.93
N TYR A 21 10.92 8.15 3.05
CA TYR A 21 12.12 8.70 3.68
C TYR A 21 12.17 8.53 5.21
N LEU A 22 11.07 8.14 5.86
CA LEU A 22 11.11 7.77 7.29
C LEU A 22 11.97 6.52 7.53
N ASP A 23 11.86 5.53 6.65
CA ASP A 23 12.66 4.30 6.72
C ASP A 23 12.83 3.69 5.31
N PRO A 24 13.81 4.16 4.53
CA PRO A 24 13.99 3.73 3.14
C PRO A 24 14.43 2.26 3.02
N TYR A 25 14.96 1.67 4.09
CA TYR A 25 15.40 0.27 4.15
C TYR A 25 14.25 -0.69 4.48
N ARG A 26 13.31 -0.24 5.31
CA ARG A 26 12.17 -1.04 5.73
C ARG A 26 10.90 -0.86 4.90
N ASP A 27 10.85 0.14 4.03
CA ASP A 27 9.68 0.46 3.20
C ASP A 27 8.38 0.50 4.02
N PRO A 28 8.21 1.53 4.86
CA PRO A 28 7.05 1.63 5.74
C PRO A 28 5.76 1.61 4.93
N MET A 29 4.79 0.84 5.41
CA MET A 29 3.49 0.66 4.76
C MET A 29 3.54 0.14 3.31
N SER A 30 4.64 -0.51 2.91
CA SER A 30 4.85 -0.99 1.53
C SER A 30 4.72 0.15 0.49
N THR A 31 5.26 1.33 0.82
CA THR A 31 5.16 2.54 0.02
C THR A 31 5.73 2.35 -1.40
N LEU A 32 6.77 1.52 -1.56
CA LEU A 32 7.36 1.20 -2.86
C LEU A 32 6.39 0.51 -3.83
N LEU A 33 5.31 -0.12 -3.33
CA LEU A 33 4.30 -0.79 -4.17
C LEU A 33 3.29 0.16 -4.81
N HIS A 34 3.32 1.44 -4.47
CA HIS A 34 2.40 2.44 -5.04
C HIS A 34 3.02 3.79 -5.36
N VAL A 35 4.25 4.06 -4.91
CA VAL A 35 4.93 5.34 -5.17
C VAL A 35 5.17 5.57 -6.66
N ASP A 36 5.39 4.48 -7.39
CA ASP A 36 5.59 4.46 -8.84
C ASP A 36 4.36 4.97 -9.59
N ARG A 37 3.16 4.52 -9.19
CA ARG A 37 1.90 5.02 -9.76
C ARG A 37 1.78 6.54 -9.64
N TYR A 38 2.06 7.10 -8.46
CA TYR A 38 1.95 8.54 -8.24
C TYR A 38 3.04 9.31 -9.01
N ALA A 39 4.25 8.75 -9.11
CA ALA A 39 5.34 9.34 -9.88
C ALA A 39 5.03 9.39 -11.38
N LEU A 40 4.54 8.29 -11.95
CA LEU A 40 4.11 8.22 -13.34
C LEU A 40 2.93 9.16 -13.63
N ALA A 41 1.92 9.17 -12.76
CA ALA A 41 0.73 9.99 -12.95
C ALA A 41 1.00 11.50 -12.83
N SER A 42 1.94 11.90 -11.96
CA SER A 42 2.34 13.31 -11.82
C SER A 42 3.42 13.75 -12.82
N GLY A 43 3.87 12.86 -13.71
CA GLY A 43 4.94 13.13 -14.68
C GLY A 43 6.34 13.28 -14.05
N GLN A 44 6.51 12.86 -12.79
CA GLN A 44 7.76 12.98 -12.04
C GLN A 44 8.67 11.78 -12.28
N PHE A 45 8.99 11.50 -13.55
CA PHE A 45 9.82 10.36 -13.95
C PHE A 45 11.21 10.42 -13.32
N GLN A 46 11.78 11.63 -13.20
CA GLN A 46 13.11 11.86 -12.64
C GLN A 46 13.24 11.30 -11.22
N PHE A 47 12.18 11.38 -10.41
CA PHE A 47 12.20 10.81 -9.06
C PHE A 47 12.44 9.29 -9.07
N LEU A 48 11.81 8.55 -9.98
CA LEU A 48 12.03 7.11 -10.08
C LEU A 48 13.46 6.80 -10.53
N LEU A 49 13.98 7.55 -11.50
CA LEU A 49 15.36 7.40 -11.97
C LEU A 49 16.37 7.67 -10.85
N ASP A 50 16.14 8.71 -10.04
CA ASP A 50 17.00 9.03 -8.91
C ASP A 50 16.88 7.99 -7.79
N LEU A 51 15.67 7.52 -7.49
CA LEU A 51 15.43 6.45 -6.52
C LEU A 51 16.17 5.16 -6.89
N GLN A 52 16.27 4.85 -8.18
CA GLN A 52 17.06 3.73 -8.68
C GLN A 52 18.57 3.97 -8.54
N ARG A 53 19.05 5.19 -8.87
CA ARG A 53 20.47 5.56 -8.75
C ARG A 53 20.97 5.50 -7.30
N MET A 54 20.10 5.77 -6.33
CA MET A 54 20.43 5.65 -4.91
C MET A 54 20.77 4.23 -4.46
N ARG A 55 20.36 3.19 -5.23
CA ARG A 55 20.66 1.77 -4.96
C ARG A 55 20.42 1.37 -3.49
N ILE A 56 19.23 1.70 -2.99
CA ILE A 56 18.89 1.48 -1.59
C ILE A 56 18.60 -0.02 -1.35
N PRO A 57 19.32 -0.69 -0.43
CA PRO A 57 19.09 -2.08 -0.12
C PRO A 57 17.85 -2.25 0.76
N LEU A 58 16.97 -3.17 0.41
CA LEU A 58 15.84 -3.59 1.21
C LEU A 58 16.27 -4.67 2.20
N VAL A 59 15.97 -4.46 3.48
CA VAL A 59 16.29 -5.42 4.53
C VAL A 59 15.09 -6.32 4.80
N GLY A 60 15.25 -7.64 4.87
CA GLY A 60 14.17 -8.55 5.28
C GLY A 60 13.78 -8.39 6.76
N VAL A 61 12.56 -8.82 7.12
CA VAL A 61 12.05 -8.75 8.51
C VAL A 61 12.90 -9.61 9.47
N GLU A 62 13.39 -10.76 9.02
CA GLU A 62 14.12 -11.73 9.86
C GLU A 62 15.41 -11.18 10.49
N ARG A 63 16.01 -10.11 9.95
CA ARG A 63 17.31 -9.59 10.40
C ARG A 63 17.23 -8.68 11.63
N TRP A 64 16.01 -8.29 12.07
CA TRP A 64 15.82 -7.30 13.13
C TRP A 64 14.98 -7.76 14.32
N ASP A 65 14.38 -8.95 14.28
CA ASP A 65 13.63 -9.52 15.41
C ASP A 65 14.52 -9.83 16.63
N HIS A 66 15.85 -9.71 16.50
CA HIS A 66 16.82 -9.88 17.60
C HIS A 66 17.20 -8.58 18.32
N VAL A 67 16.71 -7.41 17.89
CA VAL A 67 16.93 -6.14 18.62
C VAL A 67 15.75 -5.90 19.56
N SER A 68 15.65 -6.72 20.60
CA SER A 68 14.72 -6.51 21.71
C SER A 68 15.31 -5.52 22.72
N GLY A 69 14.61 -4.41 22.92
CA GLY A 69 14.40 -3.80 24.24
C GLY A 69 15.44 -2.81 24.75
N ASP A 70 16.69 -3.22 24.95
CA ASP A 70 17.53 -2.53 25.95
C ASP A 70 18.66 -1.65 25.38
N ASP A 71 19.04 -1.81 24.11
CA ASP A 71 20.06 -0.98 23.43
C ASP A 71 19.44 0.09 22.52
N ALA A 72 18.29 0.64 22.91
CA ALA A 72 17.60 1.73 22.20
C ALA A 72 18.31 3.10 22.31
N ALA A 73 19.59 3.12 22.64
CA ALA A 73 20.44 4.30 22.61
C ALA A 73 21.25 4.32 21.30
N ALA A 74 20.67 4.94 20.27
CA ALA A 74 21.41 5.63 19.21
C ALA A 74 22.52 4.83 18.50
N THR A 75 22.23 3.63 18.00
CA THR A 75 23.02 3.12 16.87
C THR A 75 22.47 3.72 15.59
N GLU A 76 22.92 4.95 15.32
CA GLU A 76 22.90 5.56 14.00
C GLU A 76 23.70 4.63 13.07
N ILE A 77 23.02 3.66 12.43
CA ILE A 77 23.63 2.76 11.46
C ILE A 77 23.95 3.58 10.20
N ARG A 78 25.04 4.34 10.28
CA ARG A 78 25.77 4.86 9.13
C ARG A 78 26.19 3.63 8.32
N GLY A 79 26.01 3.67 6.99
CA GLY A 79 26.05 2.52 6.06
C GLY A 79 27.31 1.64 6.04
N GLN A 80 28.24 1.79 6.98
CA GLN A 80 29.40 0.93 7.20
C GLN A 80 29.10 -0.34 8.02
N ASP A 81 28.03 -0.38 8.83
CA ASP A 81 27.75 -1.54 9.71
C ASP A 81 26.96 -2.70 9.04
N LEU A 82 26.53 -2.53 7.79
CA LEU A 82 25.87 -3.61 7.02
C LEU A 82 26.79 -4.81 6.75
N SER A 83 28.12 -4.62 6.81
CA SER A 83 29.14 -5.66 6.64
C SER A 83 29.44 -6.46 7.92
N ARG A 84 29.03 -5.96 9.09
CA ARG A 84 29.34 -6.60 10.39
C ARG A 84 28.20 -7.46 10.94
N VAL A 85 26.98 -7.31 10.43
CA VAL A 85 25.81 -8.12 10.80
C VAL A 85 25.70 -9.37 9.89
N SER A 86 26.82 -9.95 9.47
CA SER A 86 26.92 -11.04 8.49
C SER A 86 27.31 -12.38 9.15
N GLY A 87 26.71 -12.68 10.30
CA GLY A 87 26.92 -13.92 11.04
C GLY A 87 25.92 -15.02 10.67
N SER A 88 25.72 -15.30 9.39
CA SER A 88 25.09 -16.54 8.89
C SER A 88 25.49 -16.73 7.43
N ALA A 89 25.35 -17.94 6.89
CA ALA A 89 25.93 -18.43 5.62
C ALA A 89 25.62 -17.63 4.32
N ASP A 90 24.98 -16.47 4.42
CA ASP A 90 24.55 -15.57 3.35
C ASP A 90 25.37 -14.27 3.25
N ALA A 91 26.50 -14.16 3.95
CA ALA A 91 27.34 -12.95 4.03
C ALA A 91 27.82 -12.41 2.67
N ASP A 92 27.96 -13.28 1.66
CA ASP A 92 28.47 -12.94 0.32
C ASP A 92 27.38 -12.59 -0.69
N ALA A 93 26.10 -12.61 -0.29
CA ALA A 93 25.00 -12.46 -1.23
C ALA A 93 24.53 -11.00 -1.35
N GLU A 94 24.52 -10.52 -2.60
CA GLU A 94 24.14 -9.16 -2.98
C GLU A 94 22.81 -8.69 -2.35
N PRO A 95 22.73 -7.43 -1.90
CA PRO A 95 21.51 -6.89 -1.32
C PRO A 95 20.39 -6.78 -2.36
N VAL A 96 19.15 -7.01 -1.90
CA VAL A 96 17.96 -6.78 -2.74
C VAL A 96 17.74 -5.28 -2.84
N LEU A 97 17.91 -4.71 -4.04
CA LEU A 97 17.66 -3.28 -4.24
C LEU A 97 16.16 -3.02 -4.40
N ASN A 98 15.72 -1.80 -4.05
CA ASN A 98 14.37 -1.31 -4.34
C ASN A 98 13.97 -1.48 -5.82
N SER A 99 14.90 -1.30 -6.76
CA SER A 99 14.69 -1.48 -8.20
C SER A 99 14.47 -2.93 -8.63
N ALA A 100 14.78 -3.90 -7.77
CA ALA A 100 14.57 -5.31 -8.08
C ALA A 100 13.09 -5.71 -7.93
N LEU A 101 12.26 -4.93 -7.23
CA LEU A 101 10.83 -5.24 -7.10
C LEU A 101 10.15 -5.25 -8.48
N PRO A 102 9.23 -6.20 -8.75
CA PRO A 102 8.57 -6.31 -10.05
C PRO A 102 7.84 -5.04 -10.49
N SER A 103 7.15 -4.40 -9.55
CA SER A 103 6.44 -3.13 -9.80
C SER A 103 7.41 -2.02 -10.19
N MET A 104 8.53 -1.93 -9.49
CA MET A 104 9.51 -0.87 -9.66
C MET A 104 10.31 -1.05 -10.95
N SER A 105 10.71 -2.27 -11.31
CA SER A 105 11.48 -2.53 -12.53
C SER A 105 10.69 -2.16 -13.80
N LEU A 106 9.40 -2.53 -13.86
CA LEU A 106 8.51 -2.15 -14.95
C LEU A 106 8.24 -0.64 -14.99
N SER A 107 7.93 -0.04 -13.85
CA SER A 107 7.72 1.41 -13.77
C SER A 107 8.96 2.22 -14.14
N LEU A 108 10.17 1.73 -13.81
CA LEU A 108 11.42 2.36 -14.19
C LEU A 108 11.69 2.30 -15.70
N ALA A 109 11.35 1.18 -16.35
CA ALA A 109 11.45 1.05 -17.79
C ALA A 109 10.44 1.97 -18.49
N LEU A 110 9.20 1.99 -18.00
CA LEU A 110 8.14 2.87 -18.51
C LEU A 110 8.48 4.35 -18.31
N ALA A 111 9.01 4.73 -17.14
CA ALA A 111 9.43 6.10 -16.87
C ALA A 111 10.52 6.58 -17.83
N ARG A 112 11.46 5.70 -18.23
CA ARG A 112 12.46 6.02 -19.26
C ARG A 112 11.87 6.19 -20.63
N PHE A 113 10.93 5.32 -21.01
CA PHE A 113 10.24 5.41 -22.29
C PHE A 113 9.42 6.71 -22.40
N LEU A 114 8.78 7.12 -21.29
CA LEU A 114 7.98 8.34 -21.23
C LEU A 114 8.81 9.61 -20.99
N SER A 115 10.05 9.48 -20.49
CA SER A 115 11.01 10.57 -20.33
C SER A 115 11.77 10.84 -21.63
N GLU A 116 12.38 12.02 -21.75
CA GLU A 116 13.16 12.43 -22.92
C GLU A 116 14.24 11.42 -23.35
N PRO A 117 14.62 11.37 -24.64
CA PRO A 117 15.24 10.22 -25.34
C PRO A 117 16.72 9.92 -24.99
N LYS A 118 17.18 10.27 -23.79
CA LYS A 118 18.58 10.08 -23.38
C LYS A 118 18.88 8.71 -22.80
N ASP A 119 17.87 8.01 -22.28
CA ASP A 119 18.04 6.75 -21.57
C ASP A 119 17.50 5.58 -22.41
N ASP A 120 18.33 4.59 -22.73
CA ASP A 120 17.98 3.37 -23.49
C ASP A 120 16.83 2.59 -22.81
N PRO A 121 15.55 2.83 -23.17
CA PRO A 121 14.43 2.28 -22.42
C PRO A 121 14.23 0.80 -22.75
N ASP A 122 14.65 0.39 -23.94
CA ASP A 122 14.53 -0.98 -24.43
C ASP A 122 15.35 -1.93 -23.56
N SER A 123 16.62 -1.60 -23.24
CA SER A 123 17.46 -2.44 -22.38
C SER A 123 16.85 -2.66 -20.99
N TRP A 124 16.32 -1.61 -20.36
CA TRP A 124 15.68 -1.72 -19.06
C TRP A 124 14.38 -2.53 -19.10
N MET A 125 13.58 -2.38 -20.15
CA MET A 125 12.39 -3.19 -20.33
C MET A 125 12.74 -4.67 -20.58
N ARG A 126 13.75 -4.96 -21.41
CA ARG A 126 14.27 -6.33 -21.59
C ARG A 126 14.65 -6.92 -20.24
N GLN A 127 15.43 -6.20 -19.44
CA GLN A 127 15.86 -6.65 -18.12
C GLN A 127 14.67 -6.96 -17.19
N ALA A 128 13.64 -6.11 -17.18
CA ALA A 128 12.44 -6.35 -16.38
C ALA A 128 11.68 -7.62 -16.82
N LEU A 129 11.54 -7.83 -18.13
CA LEU A 129 10.92 -9.04 -18.71
C LEU A 129 11.76 -10.30 -18.48
N LEU A 130 13.10 -10.19 -18.44
CA LEU A 130 14.01 -11.28 -18.09
C LEU A 130 13.86 -11.71 -16.63
N TRP A 131 13.70 -10.75 -15.72
CA TRP A 131 13.50 -11.05 -14.30
C TRP A 131 12.11 -11.63 -14.03
N TYR A 132 11.09 -11.14 -14.71
CA TYR A 132 9.69 -11.49 -14.42
C TYR A 132 8.88 -11.79 -15.68
N PRO A 133 9.21 -12.88 -16.41
CA PRO A 133 8.58 -13.21 -17.68
C PRO A 133 7.06 -13.42 -17.57
N HIS A 134 6.59 -14.02 -16.48
CA HIS A 134 5.16 -14.27 -16.21
C HIS A 134 4.31 -12.99 -16.05
N MET A 135 4.91 -11.80 -15.91
CA MET A 135 4.15 -10.56 -15.72
C MET A 135 3.46 -10.08 -16.99
N LEU A 136 3.94 -10.48 -18.16
CA LEU A 136 3.44 -9.95 -19.44
C LEU A 136 1.95 -10.23 -19.61
N LYS A 137 1.51 -11.46 -19.33
CA LYS A 137 0.12 -11.89 -19.47
C LYS A 137 -0.84 -11.13 -18.55
N PRO A 138 -0.69 -11.13 -17.21
CA PRO A 138 -1.62 -10.43 -16.32
C PRO A 138 -1.65 -8.92 -16.56
N LEU A 139 -0.53 -8.31 -16.98
CA LEU A 139 -0.50 -6.90 -17.34
C LEU A 139 -1.37 -6.60 -18.56
N LEU A 140 -1.27 -7.42 -19.60
CA LEU A 140 -2.04 -7.26 -20.84
C LEU A 140 -3.53 -7.60 -20.66
N GLU A 141 -3.85 -8.57 -19.81
CA GLU A 141 -5.24 -8.88 -19.42
C GLU A 141 -5.92 -7.65 -18.76
N GLU A 142 -5.23 -6.97 -17.84
CA GLU A 142 -5.71 -5.73 -17.22
C GLU A 142 -5.82 -4.56 -18.22
N CYS A 143 -5.06 -4.59 -19.32
CA CYS A 143 -5.16 -3.61 -20.40
C CYS A 143 -6.33 -3.90 -21.36
N GLY A 144 -6.95 -5.08 -21.27
CA GLY A 144 -8.03 -5.52 -22.15
C GLY A 144 -7.55 -6.13 -23.48
N VAL A 145 -6.27 -6.48 -23.58
CA VAL A 145 -5.72 -7.22 -24.73
C VAL A 145 -6.18 -8.67 -24.64
N ASP A 146 -6.62 -9.24 -25.76
CA ASP A 146 -7.09 -10.62 -25.77
C ASP A 146 -5.93 -11.61 -25.66
N THR A 147 -5.71 -12.14 -24.46
CA THR A 147 -4.69 -13.15 -24.18
C THR A 147 -5.11 -14.57 -24.54
N LEU A 148 -6.34 -14.78 -25.00
CA LEU A 148 -6.93 -16.09 -25.22
C LEU A 148 -7.35 -16.34 -26.68
N GLY A 149 -7.20 -15.35 -27.56
CA GLY A 149 -7.59 -15.42 -28.97
C GLY A 149 -9.09 -15.69 -29.17
N ARG A 150 -9.92 -15.31 -28.20
CA ARG A 150 -11.36 -15.57 -28.15
C ARG A 150 -12.22 -14.38 -28.61
N ARG A 151 -11.63 -13.21 -28.86
CA ARG A 151 -12.30 -12.00 -29.37
C ARG A 151 -11.56 -11.46 -30.59
N ALA A 152 -12.30 -10.74 -31.43
CA ALA A 152 -11.68 -9.75 -32.31
C ALA A 152 -11.04 -8.69 -31.39
N SER A 153 -9.76 -8.89 -31.09
CA SER A 153 -8.93 -7.92 -30.39
C SER A 153 -8.84 -6.66 -31.26
N GLU A 154 -8.97 -5.48 -30.65
CA GLU A 154 -8.62 -4.21 -31.33
C GLU A 154 -7.12 -4.16 -31.67
N ASP A 155 -6.32 -4.98 -30.97
CA ASP A 155 -4.91 -5.15 -31.20
C ASP A 155 -4.63 -6.24 -32.24
N GLU A 156 -4.01 -5.87 -33.36
CA GLU A 156 -3.58 -6.76 -34.46
C GLU A 156 -2.31 -7.57 -34.12
N ARG A 157 -1.63 -7.27 -33.01
CA ARG A 157 -0.35 -7.91 -32.61
C ARG A 157 -0.57 -9.34 -32.11
N ASP A 158 0.24 -10.29 -32.59
CA ASP A 158 0.19 -11.68 -32.12
C ASP A 158 1.04 -11.89 -30.86
N TRP A 159 0.37 -11.86 -29.71
CA TRP A 159 0.98 -12.03 -28.39
C TRP A 159 1.12 -13.50 -27.97
N GLN A 160 0.42 -14.45 -28.62
CA GLN A 160 0.36 -15.85 -28.20
C GLN A 160 1.74 -16.52 -28.09
N PRO A 161 2.66 -16.37 -29.08
CA PRO A 161 3.99 -16.98 -28.99
C PRO A 161 4.78 -16.49 -27.78
N LEU A 162 4.64 -15.21 -27.44
CA LEU A 162 5.34 -14.58 -26.34
C LEU A 162 4.84 -15.12 -24.99
N PHE A 163 3.54 -15.38 -24.87
CA PHE A 163 2.99 -15.99 -23.65
C PHE A 163 3.49 -17.41 -23.43
N VAL A 164 3.55 -18.23 -24.49
CA VAL A 164 4.08 -19.59 -24.40
C VAL A 164 5.54 -19.57 -23.95
N GLN A 165 6.37 -18.74 -24.58
CA GLN A 165 7.79 -18.61 -24.22
C GLN A 165 7.98 -18.10 -22.78
N ALA A 166 7.22 -17.09 -22.38
CA ALA A 166 7.26 -16.56 -21.02
C ALA A 166 6.81 -17.58 -19.97
N GLU A 167 5.77 -18.36 -20.26
CA GLU A 167 5.25 -19.40 -19.38
C GLU A 167 6.24 -20.57 -19.26
N GLU A 168 6.88 -20.98 -20.35
CA GLU A 168 7.94 -21.99 -20.35
C GLU A 168 9.14 -21.56 -19.51
N ALA A 169 9.65 -20.35 -19.70
CA ALA A 169 10.73 -19.79 -18.90
C ALA A 169 10.37 -19.72 -17.41
N SER A 170 9.14 -19.28 -17.11
CA SER A 170 8.64 -19.22 -15.73
C SER A 170 8.52 -20.60 -15.10
N ARG A 171 8.02 -21.60 -15.84
CA ARG A 171 7.91 -22.99 -15.38
C ARG A 171 9.26 -23.59 -15.02
N MET A 172 10.30 -23.30 -15.81
CA MET A 172 11.67 -23.76 -15.54
C MET A 172 12.34 -23.04 -14.36
N SER A 173 11.88 -21.83 -14.04
CA SER A 173 12.37 -21.00 -12.94
C SER A 173 11.62 -21.22 -11.61
N ARG A 174 10.57 -22.05 -11.58
CA ARG A 174 9.61 -22.11 -10.46
C ARG A 174 10.28 -22.46 -9.13
N GLU A 175 10.19 -21.52 -8.20
CA GLU A 175 10.34 -21.75 -6.76
C GLU A 175 8.96 -21.62 -6.10
N ILE A 176 8.54 -22.65 -5.36
CA ILE A 176 7.15 -22.80 -4.88
C ILE A 176 6.70 -21.62 -3.98
N ASP A 177 7.59 -21.06 -3.16
CA ASP A 177 7.21 -20.05 -2.16
C ASP A 177 7.15 -18.61 -2.69
N THR A 178 7.88 -18.28 -3.76
CA THR A 178 7.97 -16.91 -4.27
C THR A 178 6.96 -16.60 -5.36
N ASP A 179 6.51 -17.61 -6.09
CA ASP A 179 5.61 -17.43 -7.24
C ASP A 179 4.32 -16.69 -6.85
N ALA A 180 3.71 -17.06 -5.71
CA ALA A 180 2.52 -16.39 -5.20
C ALA A 180 2.75 -14.92 -4.83
N LEU A 181 3.95 -14.59 -4.33
CA LEU A 181 4.31 -13.20 -4.02
C LEU A 181 4.52 -12.40 -5.30
N VAL A 182 5.31 -12.92 -6.25
CA VAL A 182 5.60 -12.19 -7.49
C VAL A 182 4.32 -11.99 -8.28
N ALA A 183 3.46 -13.00 -8.38
CA ALA A 183 2.14 -12.87 -8.98
C ALA A 183 1.29 -11.79 -8.31
N ARG A 184 1.30 -11.72 -6.97
CA ARG A 184 0.56 -10.69 -6.22
C ARG A 184 1.09 -9.28 -6.46
N LEU A 185 2.42 -9.09 -6.37
CA LEU A 185 3.06 -7.78 -6.62
C LEU A 185 2.82 -7.31 -8.05
N THR A 186 2.83 -8.25 -9.00
CA THR A 186 2.50 -8.01 -10.40
C THR A 186 1.06 -7.57 -10.59
N ALA A 187 0.11 -8.28 -9.97
CA ALA A 187 -1.30 -7.92 -10.05
C ALA A 187 -1.56 -6.53 -9.46
N ILE A 188 -0.91 -6.19 -8.34
CA ILE A 188 -0.97 -4.85 -7.74
C ILE A 188 -0.48 -3.80 -8.75
N HIS A 189 0.70 -4.00 -9.35
CA HIS A 189 1.26 -3.07 -10.32
C HIS A 189 0.39 -2.94 -11.58
N ALA A 190 -0.06 -4.05 -12.17
CA ALA A 190 -0.90 -4.06 -13.37
C ALA A 190 -2.19 -3.28 -13.13
N LYS A 191 -2.88 -3.57 -12.02
CA LYS A 191 -4.13 -2.89 -11.64
C LYS A 191 -3.92 -1.39 -11.41
N GLN A 192 -2.82 -1.01 -10.76
CA GLN A 192 -2.49 0.38 -10.48
C GLN A 192 -2.04 1.16 -11.71
N ASN A 193 -1.31 0.55 -12.65
CA ASN A 193 -0.68 1.28 -13.74
C ASN A 193 -1.32 1.01 -15.11
N LYS A 194 -2.45 0.28 -15.17
CA LYS A 194 -3.14 -0.08 -16.42
C LYS A 194 -3.41 1.09 -17.37
N ALA A 195 -3.67 2.28 -16.84
CA ALA A 195 -3.93 3.47 -17.65
C ALA A 195 -2.73 3.86 -18.53
N PHE A 196 -1.51 3.64 -18.05
CA PHE A 196 -0.29 3.92 -18.82
C PHE A 196 0.03 2.80 -19.80
N TRP A 197 -0.17 1.55 -19.39
CA TRP A 197 0.08 0.37 -20.22
C TRP A 197 -0.91 0.23 -21.37
N LYS A 198 -2.14 0.75 -21.25
CA LYS A 198 -3.17 0.70 -22.30
C LYS A 198 -2.85 1.62 -23.50
N ARG A 199 -1.90 2.54 -23.39
CA ARG A 199 -1.57 3.45 -24.51
C ARG A 199 -0.96 2.65 -25.66
N ASP A 200 -1.40 2.93 -26.88
CA ASP A 200 -0.95 2.13 -28.04
C ASP A 200 0.56 2.27 -28.31
N ASP A 201 1.12 3.46 -28.13
CA ASP A 201 2.57 3.69 -28.25
C ASP A 201 3.38 2.79 -27.28
N VAL A 202 2.90 2.66 -26.04
CA VAL A 202 3.49 1.77 -25.03
C VAL A 202 3.31 0.30 -25.40
N LEU A 203 2.15 -0.10 -25.93
CA LEU A 203 1.90 -1.48 -26.34
C LEU A 203 2.75 -1.89 -27.56
N VAL A 204 2.89 -1.01 -28.57
CA VAL A 204 3.77 -1.25 -29.73
C VAL A 204 5.21 -1.43 -29.26
N TRP A 205 5.65 -0.54 -28.36
CA TRP A 205 6.98 -0.61 -27.79
C TRP A 205 7.21 -1.90 -27.00
N LEU A 206 6.30 -2.23 -26.09
CA LEU A 206 6.37 -3.45 -25.26
C LEU A 206 6.40 -4.71 -26.13
N TYR A 207 5.56 -4.77 -27.17
CA TYR A 207 5.51 -5.90 -28.09
C TYR A 207 6.86 -6.14 -28.77
N ARG A 208 7.42 -5.09 -29.37
CA ARG A 208 8.73 -5.14 -30.03
C ARG A 208 9.82 -5.60 -29.06
N VAL A 209 9.85 -5.03 -27.85
CA VAL A 209 10.87 -5.41 -26.86
C VAL A 209 10.68 -6.86 -26.43
N ALA A 210 9.46 -7.28 -26.12
CA ALA A 210 9.14 -8.66 -25.73
C ALA A 210 9.55 -9.67 -26.80
N GLN A 211 9.28 -9.40 -28.09
CA GLN A 211 9.76 -10.23 -29.19
C GLN A 211 11.28 -10.41 -29.15
N THR A 212 12.04 -9.32 -28.98
CA THR A 212 13.50 -9.41 -28.91
C THR A 212 14.00 -10.15 -27.67
N THR A 213 13.30 -10.04 -26.54
CA THR A 213 13.68 -10.71 -25.28
C THR A 213 13.43 -12.21 -25.36
N PHE A 214 12.22 -12.61 -25.79
CA PHE A 214 11.80 -14.02 -25.80
C PHE A 214 12.28 -14.81 -27.02
N SER A 215 12.86 -14.14 -28.02
CA SER A 215 13.62 -14.81 -29.09
C SER A 215 14.93 -15.46 -28.60
N SER A 216 15.39 -15.13 -27.38
CA SER A 216 16.55 -15.76 -26.76
C SER A 216 16.23 -17.17 -26.24
N GLU A 217 17.25 -18.00 -26.01
CA GLU A 217 17.07 -19.36 -25.50
C GLU A 217 16.33 -19.37 -24.16
N ALA A 218 15.25 -20.14 -24.06
CA ALA A 218 14.43 -20.20 -22.84
C ALA A 218 15.22 -20.62 -21.57
N SER A 219 16.36 -21.32 -21.74
CA SER A 219 17.24 -21.71 -20.65
C SER A 219 17.98 -20.53 -19.99
N THR A 220 18.40 -19.52 -20.76
CA THR A 220 19.09 -18.33 -20.25
C THR A 220 18.10 -17.39 -19.58
N LEU A 221 16.89 -17.29 -20.15
CA LEU A 221 15.75 -16.59 -19.57
C LEU A 221 15.41 -17.15 -18.19
N ALA A 222 15.25 -18.48 -18.10
CA ALA A 222 14.89 -19.16 -16.84
C ALA A 222 15.96 -18.98 -15.75
N LYS A 223 17.24 -19.01 -16.10
CA LYS A 223 18.34 -18.75 -15.14
C LYS A 223 18.26 -17.35 -14.55
N THR A 224 18.03 -16.35 -15.41
CA THR A 224 17.97 -14.94 -15.01
C THR A 224 16.72 -14.66 -14.16
N ALA A 225 15.58 -15.26 -14.52
CA ALA A 225 14.36 -15.20 -13.72
C ALA A 225 14.56 -15.86 -12.35
N SER A 226 15.19 -17.02 -12.29
CA SER A 226 15.42 -17.77 -11.05
C SER A 226 16.29 -16.98 -10.07
N ASP A 227 17.32 -16.29 -10.56
CA ASP A 227 18.16 -15.43 -9.74
C ASP A 227 17.41 -14.18 -9.22
N ALA A 228 16.50 -13.62 -10.01
CA ALA A 228 15.64 -12.52 -9.57
C ALA A 228 14.63 -12.96 -8.50
N THR A 229 13.96 -14.10 -8.69
CA THR A 229 13.01 -14.66 -7.72
C THR A 229 13.70 -15.08 -6.44
N PHE A 230 14.90 -15.67 -6.53
CA PHE A 230 15.71 -16.04 -5.38
C PHE A 230 16.06 -14.80 -4.53
N ARG A 231 16.45 -13.69 -5.17
CA ARG A 231 16.69 -12.42 -4.46
C ARG A 231 15.42 -11.92 -3.76
N LEU A 232 14.26 -11.98 -4.40
CA LEU A 232 13.00 -11.55 -3.80
C LEU A 232 12.60 -12.35 -2.53
N ARG A 233 13.04 -13.62 -2.38
CA ARG A 233 12.79 -14.41 -1.14
C ARG A 233 13.16 -13.65 0.12
N ARG A 234 14.26 -12.90 0.08
CA ARG A 234 14.82 -12.19 1.24
C ARG A 234 13.90 -11.07 1.75
N VAL A 235 13.03 -10.55 0.89
CA VAL A 235 12.05 -9.52 1.23
C VAL A 235 10.62 -10.06 1.24
N ALA A 236 10.43 -11.37 1.00
CA ALA A 236 9.11 -11.94 0.79
C ALA A 236 8.19 -11.81 2.00
N ARG A 237 8.70 -12.05 3.21
CA ARG A 237 7.93 -11.88 4.45
C ARG A 237 7.39 -10.46 4.64
N ARG A 238 8.09 -9.44 4.14
CA ARG A 238 7.61 -8.05 4.25
C ARG A 238 6.35 -7.84 3.44
N TYR A 239 6.34 -8.36 2.22
CA TYR A 239 5.25 -8.13 1.28
C TYR A 239 4.20 -9.25 1.30
N SER A 240 4.38 -10.30 2.13
CA SER A 240 3.46 -11.44 2.20
C SER A 240 2.08 -11.09 2.75
N GLN A 241 2.00 -10.06 3.60
CA GLN A 241 0.74 -9.58 4.20
C GLN A 241 0.00 -8.56 3.34
N VAL A 242 0.62 -8.09 2.25
CA VAL A 242 0.04 -7.10 1.36
C VAL A 242 -1.16 -7.73 0.62
N GLN A 243 -2.31 -7.07 0.65
CA GLN A 243 -3.52 -7.53 -0.06
C GLN A 243 -3.73 -6.75 -1.36
N LEU A 244 -4.41 -7.33 -2.34
CA LEU A 244 -4.73 -6.61 -3.58
C LEU A 244 -5.81 -5.54 -3.36
N THR A 245 -6.77 -5.82 -2.47
CA THR A 245 -7.89 -4.93 -2.07
C THR A 245 -7.40 -3.60 -1.50
N ASP A 246 -6.23 -3.60 -0.85
CA ASP A 246 -5.58 -2.41 -0.30
C ASP A 246 -5.27 -1.32 -1.34
N PHE A 247 -5.17 -1.70 -2.61
CA PHE A 247 -4.80 -0.81 -3.72
C PHE A 247 -5.96 -0.56 -4.69
N GLU A 248 -7.17 -0.99 -4.33
CA GLU A 248 -8.37 -0.70 -5.09
C GLU A 248 -8.81 0.74 -4.87
N SER A 249 -9.27 1.40 -5.94
CA SER A 249 -9.75 2.78 -5.88
C SER A 249 -11.19 2.91 -5.36
N GLN A 250 -11.81 1.80 -4.93
CA GLN A 250 -13.14 1.83 -4.35
C GLN A 250 -13.03 2.23 -2.88
N TYR A 251 -13.81 3.24 -2.48
CA TYR A 251 -14.11 3.43 -1.07
C TYR A 251 -14.76 2.14 -0.56
N PRO A 252 -14.28 1.54 0.56
CA PRO A 252 -15.17 0.72 1.35
C PRO A 252 -16.29 1.65 1.80
N GLN A 253 -17.41 1.62 1.08
CA GLN A 253 -18.62 2.24 1.60
C GLN A 253 -19.00 1.38 2.79
N LEU A 254 -19.07 2.01 3.97
CA LEU A 254 -19.74 1.38 5.09
C LEU A 254 -21.13 0.96 4.60
N PRO A 255 -21.53 -0.31 4.77
CA PRO A 255 -22.92 -0.69 4.62
C PRO A 255 -23.77 0.32 5.40
N PRO A 256 -24.93 0.74 4.85
CA PRO A 256 -25.75 1.78 5.46
C PRO A 256 -26.16 1.47 6.91
N ASP A 257 -26.07 0.20 7.31
CA ASP A 257 -26.49 -0.31 8.62
C ASP A 257 -25.31 -0.66 9.55
N MET A 258 -24.07 -0.33 9.19
CA MET A 258 -22.92 -0.63 10.05
C MET A 258 -22.84 0.39 11.20
N ASP A 259 -23.01 -0.09 12.43
CA ASP A 259 -22.83 0.74 13.63
C ASP A 259 -21.34 1.08 13.79
N ILE A 260 -21.00 2.36 13.59
CA ILE A 260 -19.63 2.89 13.64
C ILE A 260 -19.04 2.76 15.06
N LEU A 261 -19.88 2.48 16.06
CA LEU A 261 -19.49 2.26 17.45
C LEU A 261 -19.41 0.78 17.83
N ASP A 262 -19.50 -0.15 16.87
CA ASP A 262 -19.34 -1.58 17.15
C ASP A 262 -17.97 -1.85 17.80
N PRO A 263 -17.94 -2.35 19.05
CA PRO A 263 -16.70 -2.67 19.75
C PRO A 263 -15.83 -3.71 19.03
N ALA A 264 -16.39 -4.50 18.09
CA ALA A 264 -15.63 -5.43 17.25
C ALA A 264 -14.82 -4.75 16.13
N LEU A 265 -15.20 -3.53 15.72
CA LEU A 265 -14.54 -2.76 14.66
C LEU A 265 -13.50 -1.76 15.20
N LEU A 266 -13.45 -1.57 16.52
CA LEU A 266 -12.55 -0.64 17.20
C LEU A 266 -11.23 -1.31 17.56
N ALA A 267 -10.12 -0.55 17.48
CA ALA A 267 -8.81 -1.04 17.89
C ALA A 267 -8.84 -1.53 19.36
N PRO A 268 -8.08 -2.58 19.75
CA PRO A 268 -8.21 -3.27 21.05
C PRO A 268 -8.07 -2.42 22.32
N GLY A 269 -7.69 -1.15 22.23
CA GLY A 269 -7.60 -0.20 23.34
C GLY A 269 -8.69 0.88 23.41
N MET A 270 -9.56 1.00 22.40
CA MET A 270 -10.56 2.08 22.30
C MET A 270 -11.95 1.67 22.85
N ALA A 271 -12.26 0.37 22.88
CA ALA A 271 -13.51 -0.18 23.41
C ALA A 271 -13.85 0.20 24.87
N PRO A 272 -12.91 0.21 25.85
CA PRO A 272 -13.27 0.47 27.24
C PRO A 272 -13.68 1.94 27.50
N HIS A 273 -13.11 2.91 26.78
CA HIS A 273 -13.46 4.33 26.94
C HIS A 273 -14.85 4.67 26.40
N LEU A 274 -15.28 4.03 25.32
CA LEU A 274 -16.62 4.26 24.74
C LEU A 274 -17.73 3.60 25.57
N ALA A 275 -17.47 2.42 26.15
CA ALA A 275 -18.40 1.79 27.10
C ALA A 275 -18.62 2.64 28.36
N HIS A 276 -17.57 3.32 28.84
CA HIS A 276 -17.66 4.27 29.94
C HIS A 276 -18.52 5.50 29.58
N ASN A 277 -18.29 6.08 28.40
CA ASN A 277 -19.06 7.23 27.92
C ASN A 277 -20.55 6.90 27.68
N ALA A 278 -20.85 5.72 27.13
CA ALA A 278 -22.22 5.26 26.93
C ALA A 278 -22.97 5.01 28.25
N ARG A 279 -22.28 4.50 29.28
CA ARG A 279 -22.86 4.38 30.64
C ARG A 279 -23.14 5.75 31.25
N MET A 280 -22.21 6.70 31.12
CA MET A 280 -22.39 8.07 31.60
C MET A 280 -23.58 8.77 30.92
N GLN A 281 -23.74 8.60 29.61
CA GLN A 281 -24.88 9.17 28.89
C GLN A 281 -26.22 8.56 29.32
N ARG A 282 -26.29 7.24 29.56
CA ARG A 282 -27.50 6.60 30.08
C ARG A 282 -27.84 7.09 31.49
N GLN A 283 -26.85 7.28 32.34
CA GLN A 283 -27.05 7.85 33.68
C GLN A 283 -27.55 9.30 33.61
N GLN A 284 -27.01 10.11 32.70
CA GLN A 284 -27.48 11.48 32.49
C GLN A 284 -28.92 11.53 31.95
N ALA A 285 -29.28 10.63 31.03
CA ALA A 285 -30.64 10.54 30.50
C ALA A 285 -31.64 10.12 31.59
N GLN A 286 -31.29 9.13 32.41
CA GLN A 286 -32.11 8.70 33.55
C GLN A 286 -32.26 9.79 34.60
N ALA A 287 -31.18 10.55 34.89
CA ALA A 287 -31.24 11.69 35.80
C ALA A 287 -32.13 12.81 35.26
N GLN A 288 -32.11 13.08 33.96
CA GLN A 288 -33.00 14.06 33.33
C GLN A 288 -34.47 13.62 33.33
N GLU A 289 -34.73 12.32 33.16
CA GLU A 289 -36.09 11.77 33.25
C GLU A 289 -36.61 11.80 34.70
N GLN A 290 -35.77 11.50 35.68
CA GLN A 290 -36.11 11.65 37.10
C GLN A 290 -36.43 13.11 37.45
N TRP A 291 -35.60 14.06 37.01
CA TRP A 291 -35.87 15.49 37.19
C TRP A 291 -37.19 15.94 36.54
N ARG A 292 -37.52 15.40 35.36
CA ARG A 292 -38.81 15.69 34.70
C ARG A 292 -40.00 15.08 35.43
N GLN A 293 -39.85 13.91 36.05
CA GLN A 293 -40.90 13.28 36.86
C GLN A 293 -41.10 14.01 38.19
N GLU A 294 -40.01 14.45 38.84
CA GLU A 294 -40.05 15.28 40.05
C GLU A 294 -40.70 16.65 39.76
N ALA A 295 -40.43 17.25 38.59
CA ALA A 295 -41.09 18.49 38.17
C ALA A 295 -42.60 18.31 37.84
N GLN A 296 -43.05 17.10 37.53
CA GLN A 296 -44.47 16.79 37.26
C GLN A 296 -45.26 16.49 38.55
N HIS A 297 -44.60 16.00 39.60
CA HIS A 297 -45.18 15.83 40.93
C HIS A 297 -44.94 17.07 41.80
N GLY A 298 -45.66 18.15 41.50
CA GLY A 298 -45.98 19.23 42.44
C GLY A 298 -44.83 19.84 43.25
N PHE A 299 -44.19 20.87 42.71
CA PHE A 299 -43.42 21.82 43.49
C PHE A 299 -44.36 22.57 44.45
N ASP A 300 -44.30 22.28 45.75
CA ASP A 300 -45.01 23.05 46.78
C ASP A 300 -44.08 24.17 47.29
N PRO A 301 -44.36 25.47 47.05
CA PRO A 301 -43.43 26.55 47.38
C PRO A 301 -43.31 26.84 48.90
N GLY A 302 -43.95 26.03 49.76
CA GLY A 302 -44.02 26.24 51.20
C GLY A 302 -42.84 25.69 52.02
N ASP A 303 -42.04 24.78 51.48
CA ASP A 303 -41.03 24.04 52.27
C ASP A 303 -39.67 24.74 52.39
N PHE A 304 -39.52 25.96 51.86
CA PHE A 304 -38.26 26.74 51.90
C PHE A 304 -38.44 28.19 52.37
N LEU A 305 -39.36 28.45 53.31
CA LEU A 305 -39.30 29.68 54.10
C LEU A 305 -38.79 29.37 55.51
N PRO A 306 -37.64 29.91 55.93
CA PRO A 306 -37.26 29.91 57.34
C PRO A 306 -38.29 30.70 58.15
N ASP A 307 -38.62 30.24 59.36
CA ASP A 307 -39.61 30.80 60.30
C ASP A 307 -39.37 32.26 60.79
N GLU A 308 -38.47 33.03 60.17
CA GLU A 308 -38.08 34.37 60.65
C GLU A 308 -38.72 35.56 59.91
N PHE A 309 -39.79 35.38 59.15
CA PHE A 309 -40.52 36.50 58.52
C PHE A 309 -42.05 36.40 58.67
N VAL A 310 -42.54 36.34 59.91
CA VAL A 310 -43.98 36.47 60.22
C VAL A 310 -44.32 37.72 61.05
N GLU A 311 -43.37 38.59 61.38
CA GLU A 311 -43.66 39.88 62.02
C GLU A 311 -43.35 41.08 61.13
N ALA A 312 -44.29 41.45 60.25
CA ALA A 312 -44.63 42.84 59.92
C ALA A 312 -45.63 42.90 58.76
N HIS A 313 -46.94 42.85 59.05
CA HIS A 313 -47.95 43.75 58.48
C HIS A 313 -49.37 43.35 58.92
N THR A 314 -49.67 43.59 60.19
CA THR A 314 -51.06 43.81 60.67
C THR A 314 -51.09 45.03 61.58
N ARG A 315 -50.89 46.22 60.99
CA ARG A 315 -51.44 47.47 61.55
C ARG A 315 -51.85 48.39 60.40
N GLY A 316 -53.15 48.38 60.13
CA GLY A 316 -53.79 49.19 59.10
C GLY A 316 -55.26 48.79 58.92
N GLY A 317 -56.00 48.69 60.02
CA GLY A 317 -57.46 48.62 60.00
C GLY A 317 -58.05 49.99 59.66
N GLY A 318 -59.15 49.98 58.91
CA GLY A 318 -59.81 51.18 58.39
C GLY A 318 -60.41 52.11 59.45
N GLY A 319 -60.68 53.33 58.98
CA GLY A 319 -61.24 54.47 59.69
C GLY A 319 -60.86 55.76 58.98
#